data_AF-A0A1L0AV08-F1
#
_entry.id   AF-A0A1L0AV08-F1
#
_cell.length_a   1.000
_cell.length_b   1.000
_cell.length_c   1.000
_cell.angle_alpha   90.00
_cell.angle_beta   90.00
_cell.angle_gamma   90.00
#
_symmetry.space_group_name_H-M   'P 1'
#
loop_
_entity.id
_entity.type
_entity.pdbx_description
1 polymer ?
#
loop_
_entity_poly.entity_id
_entity_poly.type
_entity_poly.pdbx_seq_one_letter_code
_entity_poly.pdbx_strand_id
1 'polypeptide(L)'
;MLHFSQTLRQSRNVENALRHIKALQLVQNTTKPKDQVYTELFENLPNNVKSFFAKYPPNLKYKKTFSSSMDPLKNPFLPSINPLTKVWETPAYDKEDYKRIYHVCYRYGLLDLLPRPESLAKNDGLNNFVEPVTNEVINLNAQGKLERNLKIVLEYSKFETFFEEKVDEINTNTINELKDIIIMRKEKEEKQLAKKKQMEAAIANMDNIIVDWKTDPKKKELYMKRQKINAAKKLKIFA
;
A
#
# COMPACT_ATOMS: atom_id res chain seq x y z
N MET A 1 -25.96 -14.94 8.21
CA MET A 1 -25.74 -13.64 8.89
C MET A 1 -24.85 -12.64 8.11
N LEU A 2 -24.20 -13.02 6.99
CA LEU A 2 -23.32 -12.11 6.24
C LEU A 2 -24.03 -11.13 5.28
N HIS A 3 -25.29 -11.38 4.89
CA HIS A 3 -26.02 -10.48 3.97
C HIS A 3 -26.55 -9.20 4.61
N PHE A 4 -26.83 -9.20 5.92
CA PHE A 4 -27.38 -8.01 6.60
C PHE A 4 -26.34 -6.89 6.75
N SER A 5 -25.04 -7.21 6.77
CA SER A 5 -23.98 -6.21 6.85
C SER A 5 -23.68 -5.56 5.49
N GLN A 6 -23.95 -6.25 4.37
CA GLN A 6 -23.79 -5.68 3.03
C GLN A 6 -24.88 -4.66 2.70
N THR A 7 -26.15 -4.94 3.05
CA THR A 7 -27.27 -4.01 2.85
C THR A 7 -27.13 -2.74 3.70
N LEU A 8 -26.62 -2.85 4.93
CA LEU A 8 -26.31 -1.69 5.79
C LEU A 8 -25.14 -0.83 5.27
N ARG A 9 -24.16 -1.43 4.58
CA ARG A 9 -23.07 -0.67 3.93
C ARG A 9 -23.55 0.04 2.67
N GLN A 10 -24.38 -0.63 1.87
CA GLN A 10 -24.95 -0.04 0.65
C GLN A 10 -25.90 1.12 0.97
N SER A 11 -26.78 0.96 1.96
CA SER A 11 -27.69 2.05 2.40
C SER A 11 -26.95 3.28 2.90
N ARG A 12 -25.89 3.13 3.71
CA ARG A 12 -25.04 4.26 4.14
C ARG A 12 -24.31 4.92 2.97
N ASN A 13 -23.90 4.16 1.95
CA ASN A 13 -23.28 4.72 0.75
C ASN A 13 -24.28 5.50 -0.09
N VAL A 14 -25.51 4.98 -0.25
CA VAL A 14 -26.60 5.67 -0.97
C VAL A 14 -27.01 6.94 -0.23
N GLU A 15 -27.11 6.91 1.10
CA GLU A 15 -27.45 8.09 1.90
C GLU A 15 -26.37 9.18 1.81
N ASN A 16 -25.09 8.81 1.86
CA ASN A 16 -23.97 9.74 1.67
C ASN A 16 -23.96 10.32 0.25
N ALA A 17 -24.22 9.49 -0.77
CA ALA A 17 -24.33 9.93 -2.16
C ALA A 17 -25.52 10.89 -2.35
N LEU A 18 -26.67 10.60 -1.74
CA LEU A 18 -27.85 11.47 -1.76
C LEU A 18 -27.58 12.80 -1.05
N ARG A 19 -26.86 12.80 0.08
CA ARG A 19 -26.44 14.04 0.76
C ARG A 19 -25.51 14.87 -0.12
N HIS A 20 -24.57 14.23 -0.82
CA HIS A 20 -23.67 14.92 -1.76
C HIS A 20 -24.42 15.47 -2.98
N ILE A 21 -25.32 14.70 -3.57
CA ILE A 21 -26.18 15.13 -4.68
C ILE A 21 -27.06 16.31 -4.25
N LYS A 22 -27.64 16.26 -3.05
CA LYS A 22 -28.45 17.34 -2.50
C LYS A 22 -27.62 18.60 -2.23
N ALA A 23 -26.38 18.45 -1.77
CA ALA A 23 -25.44 19.57 -1.62
C ALA A 23 -25.06 20.20 -2.98
N LEU A 24 -24.82 19.40 -4.02
CA LEU A 24 -24.54 19.88 -5.38
C LEU A 24 -25.77 20.58 -5.99
N GLN A 25 -26.97 20.05 -5.79
CA GLN A 25 -28.22 20.67 -6.25
C GLN A 25 -28.52 22.01 -5.55
N LEU A 26 -28.15 22.15 -4.27
CA LEU A 26 -28.24 23.43 -3.55
C LEU A 26 -27.29 24.50 -4.12
N VAL A 27 -26.10 24.10 -4.58
CA VAL A 27 -25.16 25.01 -5.25
C VAL A 27 -25.68 25.48 -6.61
N GLN A 28 -26.42 24.63 -7.33
CA GLN A 28 -26.93 24.94 -8.68
C GLN A 28 -28.24 25.72 -8.70
N ASN A 29 -29.06 25.67 -7.64
CA ASN A 29 -30.44 26.20 -7.64
C ASN A 29 -30.66 27.43 -6.73
N THR A 30 -29.63 28.08 -6.21
CA THR A 30 -29.79 29.19 -5.26
C THR A 30 -29.66 30.56 -5.91
N THR A 31 -30.71 31.38 -5.78
CA THR A 31 -30.70 32.85 -5.97
C THR A 31 -30.01 33.59 -4.82
N LYS A 32 -29.41 32.85 -3.87
CA LYS A 32 -28.76 33.38 -2.68
C LYS A 32 -27.37 33.94 -3.03
N PRO A 33 -26.88 34.96 -2.30
CA PRO A 33 -25.51 35.43 -2.45
C PRO A 33 -24.53 34.29 -2.14
N LYS A 34 -23.44 34.20 -2.94
CA LYS A 34 -22.45 33.12 -2.88
C LYS A 34 -21.94 32.84 -1.47
N ASP A 35 -21.76 33.89 -0.67
CA ASP A 35 -21.26 33.80 0.71
C ASP A 35 -22.16 32.96 1.61
N GLN A 36 -23.49 33.06 1.46
CA GLN A 36 -24.46 32.29 2.25
C GLN A 36 -24.49 30.80 1.84
N VAL A 37 -24.20 30.51 0.56
CA VAL A 37 -24.12 29.12 0.08
C VAL A 37 -22.90 28.43 0.67
N TYR A 38 -21.75 29.12 0.74
CA TYR A 38 -20.54 28.57 1.33
C TYR A 38 -20.63 28.37 2.84
N THR A 39 -21.33 29.26 3.57
CA THR A 39 -21.55 29.08 5.01
C THR A 39 -22.43 27.85 5.28
N GLU A 40 -23.50 27.65 4.52
CA GLU A 40 -24.37 26.46 4.62
C GLU A 40 -23.58 25.15 4.33
N LEU A 41 -22.69 25.17 3.33
CA LEU A 41 -21.83 24.03 3.03
C LEU A 41 -20.84 23.74 4.16
N PHE A 42 -20.24 24.78 4.74
CA PHE A 42 -19.36 24.64 5.90
C PHE A 42 -20.13 24.07 7.10
N GLU A 43 -21.36 24.52 7.32
CA GLU A 43 -22.22 24.03 8.40
C GLU A 43 -22.66 22.57 8.23
N ASN A 44 -22.58 22.01 7.03
CA ASN A 44 -22.86 20.59 6.82
C ASN A 44 -21.66 19.67 7.11
N LEU A 45 -20.48 20.22 7.40
CA LEU A 45 -19.32 19.41 7.74
C LEU A 45 -19.46 18.69 9.09
N PRO A 46 -18.86 17.50 9.23
CA PRO A 46 -18.74 16.84 10.51
C PRO A 46 -18.06 17.71 11.57
N ASN A 47 -18.56 17.65 12.81
CA ASN A 47 -18.10 18.49 13.92
C ASN A 47 -16.60 18.33 14.23
N ASN A 48 -16.03 17.14 14.03
CA ASN A 48 -14.59 16.92 14.20
C ASN A 48 -13.77 17.81 13.26
N VAL A 49 -14.12 17.87 11.98
CA VAL A 49 -13.43 18.69 10.99
C VAL A 49 -13.69 20.18 11.19
N LYS A 50 -14.92 20.57 11.54
CA LYS A 50 -15.23 21.96 11.93
C LYS A 50 -14.38 22.41 13.10
N SER A 51 -14.33 21.62 14.17
CA SER A 51 -13.55 21.91 15.37
C SER A 51 -12.05 21.96 15.07
N PHE A 52 -11.58 21.12 14.15
CA PHE A 52 -10.22 21.14 13.66
C PHE A 52 -9.90 22.47 12.97
N PHE A 53 -10.67 22.87 11.95
CA PHE A 53 -10.42 24.11 11.21
C PHE A 53 -10.66 25.37 12.05
N ALA A 54 -11.51 25.30 13.08
CA ALA A 54 -11.67 26.39 14.05
C ALA A 54 -10.40 26.61 14.87
N LYS A 55 -9.69 25.53 15.25
CA LYS A 55 -8.42 25.61 15.99
C LYS A 55 -7.22 25.85 15.07
N TYR A 56 -7.23 25.23 13.89
CA TYR A 56 -6.14 25.23 12.93
C TYR A 56 -6.64 25.71 11.56
N PRO A 57 -6.80 27.03 11.39
CA PRO A 57 -7.35 27.59 10.16
C PRO A 57 -6.39 27.37 8.97
N PRO A 58 -6.92 27.06 7.77
CA PRO A 58 -6.09 26.72 6.60
C PRO A 58 -5.33 27.92 6.01
N ASN A 59 -5.67 29.14 6.42
CA ASN A 59 -4.98 30.36 5.97
C ASN A 59 -3.54 30.43 6.50
N LEU A 60 -3.23 29.69 7.58
CA LEU A 60 -1.90 29.64 8.16
C LEU A 60 -1.09 28.50 7.52
N LYS A 61 0.12 28.81 7.04
CA LYS A 61 1.03 27.81 6.48
C LYS A 61 1.81 27.14 7.61
N TYR A 62 1.26 26.03 8.10
CA TYR A 62 1.91 25.22 9.11
C TYR A 62 3.19 24.58 8.59
N LYS A 63 4.15 24.37 9.51
CA LYS A 63 5.41 23.69 9.19
C LYS A 63 5.16 22.24 8.76
N LYS A 64 5.96 21.76 7.83
CA LYS A 64 5.90 20.36 7.37
C LYS A 64 6.79 19.43 8.21
N THR A 65 7.76 20.02 8.90
CA THR A 65 8.71 19.35 9.79
C THR A 65 8.36 19.60 11.24
N PHE A 66 9.03 18.89 12.15
CA PHE A 66 8.93 19.13 13.58
C PHE A 66 9.31 20.57 13.93
N SER A 67 8.68 21.12 14.96
CA SER A 67 8.90 22.49 15.39
C SER A 67 8.92 22.59 16.92
N SER A 68 9.30 23.77 17.41
CA SER A 68 9.22 24.08 18.83
C SER A 68 7.75 24.10 19.31
N SER A 69 7.50 23.72 20.55
CA SER A 69 6.15 23.75 21.14
C SER A 69 5.60 25.18 21.27
N MET A 70 6.50 26.17 21.41
CA MET A 70 6.12 27.59 21.50
C MET A 70 5.85 28.22 20.12
N ASP A 71 6.10 27.51 19.02
CA ASP A 71 5.91 28.03 17.68
C ASP A 71 4.41 28.10 17.32
N PRO A 72 3.87 29.28 16.96
CA PRO A 72 2.47 29.42 16.56
C PRO A 72 2.12 28.70 15.25
N LEU A 73 3.12 28.44 14.39
CA LEU A 73 2.94 27.75 13.10
C LEU A 73 3.28 26.26 13.18
N LYS A 74 3.29 25.68 14.39
CA LYS A 74 3.54 24.26 14.59
C LYS A 74 2.44 23.40 13.98
N ASN A 75 2.84 22.28 13.40
CA ASN A 75 1.90 21.33 12.81
C ASN A 75 1.16 20.56 13.91
N PRO A 76 -0.18 20.53 13.92
CA PRO A 76 -0.94 19.79 14.92
C PRO A 76 -0.73 18.26 14.89
N PHE A 77 -0.30 17.72 13.75
CA PHE A 77 -0.15 16.28 13.55
C PHE A 77 1.27 15.77 13.80
N LEU A 78 2.21 16.67 14.06
CA LEU A 78 3.60 16.31 14.33
C LEU A 78 3.94 16.58 15.81
N PRO A 79 4.79 15.74 16.43
CA PRO A 79 5.34 16.05 17.74
C PRO A 79 6.16 17.35 17.68
N SER A 80 6.13 18.08 18.79
CA SER A 80 6.89 19.31 18.97
C SER A 80 7.88 19.17 20.10
N ILE A 81 8.97 19.92 20.06
CA ILE A 81 9.97 19.92 21.13
C ILE A 81 9.81 21.16 22.01
N ASN A 82 9.81 20.96 23.32
CA ASN A 82 9.80 22.08 24.25
C ASN A 82 11.20 22.70 24.31
N PRO A 83 11.39 24.00 24.00
CA PRO A 83 12.72 24.59 23.91
C PRO A 83 13.42 24.69 25.28
N LEU A 84 12.65 24.73 26.37
CA LEU A 84 13.20 24.84 27.73
C LEU A 84 13.59 23.47 28.27
N THR A 85 12.70 22.50 28.17
CA THR A 85 12.91 21.16 28.76
C THR A 85 13.57 20.18 27.80
N LYS A 86 13.65 20.49 26.49
CA LYS A 86 14.07 19.57 25.41
C LYS A 86 13.34 18.23 25.37
N VAL A 87 12.19 18.16 26.03
CA VAL A 87 11.35 16.98 25.98
C VAL A 87 10.48 17.08 24.74
N TRP A 88 10.38 15.97 24.01
CA TRP A 88 9.44 15.81 22.93
C TRP A 88 8.04 15.69 23.49
N GLU A 89 7.17 16.60 23.07
CA GLU A 89 5.76 16.59 23.37
C GLU A 89 5.01 15.78 22.31
N THR A 90 3.93 15.13 22.74
CA THR A 90 3.01 14.45 21.85
C THR A 90 2.32 15.46 20.93
N PRO A 91 1.97 15.06 19.69
CA PRO A 91 1.20 15.94 18.80
C PRO A 91 -0.14 16.33 19.42
N ALA A 92 -0.72 17.42 18.94
CA ALA A 92 -2.02 17.89 19.41
C ALA A 92 -3.16 16.94 19.02
N TYR A 93 -2.99 16.22 17.90
CA TYR A 93 -3.89 15.14 17.49
C TYR A 93 -3.12 13.84 17.34
N ASP A 94 -3.68 12.79 17.93
CA ASP A 94 -3.18 11.44 17.78
C ASP A 94 -3.34 10.93 16.34
N LYS A 95 -2.64 9.83 16.04
CA LYS A 95 -2.65 9.19 14.71
C LYS A 95 -4.07 8.82 14.26
N GLU A 96 -4.87 8.26 15.17
CA GLU A 96 -6.24 7.85 14.86
C GLU A 96 -7.15 9.04 14.57
N ASP A 97 -6.98 10.15 15.29
CA ASP A 97 -7.77 11.35 15.06
C ASP A 97 -7.35 12.06 13.78
N TYR A 98 -6.05 12.13 13.48
CA TYR A 98 -5.58 12.60 12.18
C TYR A 98 -6.16 11.74 11.05
N LYS A 99 -6.14 10.41 11.17
CA LYS A 99 -6.72 9.50 10.17
C LYS A 99 -8.23 9.74 9.98
N ARG A 100 -8.98 9.96 11.06
CA ARG A 100 -10.41 10.31 11.00
C ARG A 100 -10.64 11.63 10.28
N ILE A 101 -9.90 12.68 10.65
CA ILE A 101 -9.99 14.01 10.03
C ILE A 101 -9.63 13.91 8.54
N TYR A 102 -8.51 13.26 8.23
CA TYR A 102 -8.03 13.03 6.87
C TYR A 102 -9.08 12.33 6.01
N HIS A 103 -9.69 11.23 6.47
CA HIS A 103 -10.71 10.51 5.71
C HIS A 103 -11.97 11.34 5.45
N VAL A 104 -12.37 12.16 6.42
CA VAL A 104 -13.49 13.09 6.22
C VAL A 104 -13.09 14.14 5.20
N CYS A 105 -11.95 14.80 5.35
CA CYS A 105 -11.47 15.80 4.39
C CYS A 105 -11.30 15.21 2.98
N TYR A 106 -10.78 14.00 2.83
CA TYR A 106 -10.68 13.30 1.56
C TYR A 106 -12.05 13.10 0.92
N ARG A 107 -13.05 12.66 1.68
CA ARG A 107 -14.43 12.48 1.19
C ARG A 107 -15.06 13.80 0.71
N TYR A 108 -14.76 14.91 1.37
CA TYR A 108 -15.30 16.24 1.05
C TYR A 108 -14.40 17.05 0.10
N GLY A 109 -13.26 16.51 -0.36
CA GLY A 109 -12.32 17.22 -1.25
C GLY A 109 -11.54 18.36 -0.59
N LEU A 110 -11.38 18.34 0.73
CA LEU A 110 -10.71 19.39 1.53
C LEU A 110 -9.28 19.02 1.93
N LEU A 111 -8.66 18.10 1.19
CA LEU A 111 -7.33 17.57 1.52
C LEU A 111 -6.26 18.66 1.53
N ASP A 112 -6.32 19.57 0.56
CA ASP A 112 -5.32 20.62 0.38
C ASP A 112 -5.31 21.66 1.50
N LEU A 113 -6.39 21.72 2.27
CA LEU A 113 -6.54 22.63 3.42
C LEU A 113 -5.90 22.06 4.70
N LEU A 114 -5.56 20.78 4.73
CA LEU A 114 -4.93 20.16 5.89
C LEU A 114 -3.41 20.43 5.94
N PRO A 115 -2.85 20.64 7.14
CA PRO A 115 -1.40 20.59 7.35
C PRO A 115 -0.84 19.23 6.88
N ARG A 116 -0.01 19.22 5.84
CA ARG A 116 0.66 17.99 5.37
C ARG A 116 1.98 17.79 6.12
N PRO A 117 2.15 16.71 6.89
CA PRO A 117 3.46 16.34 7.42
C PRO A 117 4.36 15.86 6.27
N GLU A 118 5.64 16.21 6.31
CA GLU A 118 6.64 15.61 5.40
C GLU A 118 7.01 14.20 5.89
N SER A 119 6.98 13.21 4.99
CA SER A 119 7.44 11.86 5.29
C SER A 119 8.94 11.89 5.57
N LEU A 120 9.32 11.49 6.78
CA LEU A 120 10.71 11.41 7.22
C LEU A 120 11.41 10.13 6.74
N ALA A 121 10.73 9.29 5.94
CA ALA A 121 11.31 8.10 5.32
C ALA A 121 12.54 8.44 4.44
N LYS A 122 12.72 9.72 4.07
CA LYS A 122 13.97 10.25 3.52
C LYS A 122 14.87 10.72 4.68
N ASN A 123 15.52 9.72 5.29
CA ASN A 123 16.40 9.63 6.47
C ASN A 123 17.28 10.82 6.97
N ASP A 124 17.22 12.05 6.46
CA ASP A 124 18.17 13.12 6.79
C ASP A 124 17.62 14.23 7.70
N GLY A 125 16.31 14.26 7.97
CA GLY A 125 15.67 15.37 8.71
C GLY A 125 15.84 15.33 10.23
N LEU A 126 16.01 14.14 10.82
CA LEU A 126 16.11 13.96 12.28
C LEU A 126 17.46 14.39 12.86
N ASN A 127 18.54 14.24 12.07
CA ASN A 127 19.90 14.57 12.52
C ASN A 127 20.24 16.06 12.34
N ASN A 128 19.49 16.78 11.50
CA ASN A 128 19.78 18.17 11.12
C ASN A 128 18.89 19.21 11.83
N PHE A 129 18.03 18.80 12.76
CA PHE A 129 17.25 19.76 13.57
C PHE A 129 18.15 20.37 14.66
N VAL A 130 18.87 21.42 14.28
CA VAL A 130 19.66 22.27 15.19
C VAL A 130 18.77 23.45 15.59
N GLU A 131 18.31 23.45 16.85
CA GLU A 131 17.62 24.60 17.43
C GLU A 131 18.57 25.80 17.55
N PRO A 132 18.06 27.04 17.57
CA PRO A 132 18.81 28.17 18.12
C PRO A 132 18.96 27.95 19.63
N VAL A 133 20.06 27.33 20.04
CA VAL A 133 20.34 27.04 21.45
C VAL A 133 20.62 28.34 22.19
N THR A 134 19.83 28.67 23.22
CA THR A 134 20.17 29.74 24.17
C THR A 134 21.31 29.27 25.09
N ASN A 135 22.18 30.18 25.54
CA ASN A 135 23.42 29.81 26.26
C ASN A 135 23.22 28.92 27.51
N GLU A 136 22.09 29.06 28.20
CA GLU A 136 21.73 28.27 29.40
C GLU A 136 21.53 26.78 29.09
N VAL A 137 21.04 26.51 27.88
CA VAL A 137 20.59 25.22 27.42
C VAL A 137 21.78 24.32 27.02
N ILE A 138 22.95 24.91 26.74
CA ILE A 138 24.22 24.23 26.48
C ILE A 138 24.74 23.54 27.76
N ASN A 139 24.64 24.23 28.90
CA ASN A 139 25.18 23.75 30.19
C ASN A 139 24.43 22.52 30.74
N LEU A 140 23.11 22.43 30.54
CA LEU A 140 22.32 21.27 31.00
C LEU A 140 22.55 20.01 30.14
N ASN A 141 22.79 20.17 28.83
CA ASN A 141 23.16 19.06 27.95
C ASN A 141 24.55 18.51 28.28
N ALA A 142 25.51 19.38 28.59
CA ALA A 142 26.86 18.99 28.98
C ALA A 142 26.89 18.14 30.28
N GLN A 143 25.87 18.30 31.14
CA GLN A 143 25.73 17.54 32.38
C GLN A 143 24.99 16.21 32.22
N GLY A 144 24.51 15.85 31.02
CA GLY A 144 23.83 14.56 30.77
C GLY A 144 22.47 14.37 31.48
N LYS A 145 21.89 15.43 32.05
CA LYS A 145 20.68 15.37 32.90
C LYS A 145 19.35 15.40 32.14
N LEU A 146 19.39 15.55 30.81
CA LEU A 146 18.20 15.66 29.97
C LEU A 146 18.00 14.36 29.18
N GLU A 147 17.04 13.54 29.63
CA GLU A 147 16.59 12.38 28.86
C GLU A 147 15.75 12.85 27.67
N ARG A 148 16.27 12.64 26.46
CA ARG A 148 15.50 12.90 25.23
C ARG A 148 14.54 11.73 25.02
N ASN A 149 13.23 11.96 25.14
CA ASN A 149 12.21 10.95 24.82
C ASN A 149 12.07 10.79 23.29
N LEU A 150 13.11 10.22 22.66
CA LEU A 150 13.17 9.98 21.21
C LEU A 150 12.17 8.91 20.75
N LYS A 151 11.61 8.13 21.69
CA LYS A 151 10.61 7.10 21.40
C LYS A 151 9.38 7.69 20.71
N ILE A 152 8.90 8.83 21.18
CA ILE A 152 7.75 9.53 20.58
C ILE A 152 8.09 9.86 19.12
N VAL A 153 9.22 10.51 18.86
CA VAL A 153 9.59 10.90 17.50
C VAL A 153 9.74 9.69 16.58
N LEU A 154 10.38 8.61 17.04
CA LEU A 154 10.56 7.38 16.26
C LEU A 154 9.23 6.70 15.94
N GLU A 155 8.25 6.76 16.83
CA GLU A 155 6.91 6.22 16.56
C GLU A 155 6.16 7.06 15.52
N TYR A 156 6.36 8.37 15.49
CA TYR A 156 5.70 9.29 14.56
C TYR A 156 6.50 9.54 13.26
N SER A 157 7.79 9.20 13.21
CA SER A 157 8.60 9.26 11.98
C SER A 157 8.34 8.09 11.05
N LYS A 158 7.90 6.95 11.60
CA LYS A 158 7.34 5.80 10.84
C LYS A 158 5.97 6.09 10.22
N PHE A 159 5.49 7.33 10.32
CA PHE A 159 4.29 7.80 9.67
C PHE A 159 4.57 7.98 8.17
N GLU A 160 4.87 6.89 7.49
CA GLU A 160 4.75 6.79 6.04
C GLU A 160 3.37 7.30 5.66
N THR A 161 3.34 8.13 4.62
CA THR A 161 2.16 8.80 4.09
C THR A 161 1.07 7.78 3.83
N PHE A 162 0.15 7.65 4.79
CA PHE A 162 -0.78 6.53 5.00
C PHE A 162 -1.60 6.04 3.78
N PHE A 163 -1.61 6.76 2.66
CA PHE A 163 -2.49 6.47 1.53
C PHE A 163 -1.84 6.56 0.14
N GLU A 164 -0.94 7.50 -0.13
CA GLU A 164 -0.25 7.57 -1.44
C GLU A 164 0.70 6.38 -1.60
N GLU A 165 1.50 6.09 -0.56
CA GLU A 165 2.46 5.00 -0.56
C GLU A 165 1.78 3.63 -0.55
N LYS A 166 0.63 3.47 0.11
CA LYS A 166 -0.14 2.20 0.07
C LYS A 166 -0.70 1.88 -1.32
N VAL A 167 -1.12 2.88 -2.10
CA VAL A 167 -1.57 2.65 -3.47
C VAL A 167 -0.38 2.24 -4.34
N ASP A 168 0.77 2.87 -4.16
CA ASP A 168 2.01 2.55 -4.88
C ASP A 168 2.60 1.18 -4.47
N GLU A 169 2.52 0.81 -3.20
CA GLU A 169 2.88 -0.52 -2.67
C GLU A 169 1.96 -1.62 -3.20
N ILE A 170 0.65 -1.37 -3.27
CA ILE A 170 -0.31 -2.32 -3.87
C ILE A 170 0.00 -2.48 -5.37
N ASN A 171 0.32 -1.39 -6.07
CA ASN A 171 0.69 -1.42 -7.48
C ASN A 171 2.03 -2.14 -7.73
N THR A 172 3.04 -1.93 -6.87
CA THR A 172 4.34 -2.60 -7.01
C THR A 172 4.26 -4.09 -6.67
N ASN A 173 3.50 -4.49 -5.65
CA ASN A 173 3.27 -5.89 -5.32
C ASN A 173 2.53 -6.64 -6.44
N THR A 174 1.48 -6.04 -7.01
CA THR A 174 0.77 -6.63 -8.16
C THR A 174 1.67 -6.72 -9.41
N ILE A 175 2.54 -5.75 -9.66
CA ILE A 175 3.55 -5.82 -10.73
C ILE A 175 4.54 -6.97 -10.49
N ASN A 176 4.98 -7.19 -9.24
CA ASN A 176 5.91 -8.27 -8.90
C ASN A 176 5.26 -9.66 -9.07
N GLU A 177 4.02 -9.83 -8.60
CA GLU A 177 3.25 -11.07 -8.81
C GLU A 177 3.06 -11.41 -10.30
N LEU A 178 2.80 -10.41 -11.14
CA LEU A 178 2.68 -10.60 -12.60
C LEU A 178 4.02 -10.99 -13.24
N LYS A 179 5.14 -10.45 -12.77
CA LYS A 179 6.49 -10.83 -13.24
C LYS A 179 6.78 -12.30 -12.95
N ASP A 180 6.44 -12.78 -11.76
CA ASP A 180 6.68 -14.18 -11.37
C ASP A 180 5.87 -15.16 -12.23
N ILE A 181 4.60 -14.81 -12.55
CA ILE A 181 3.75 -15.60 -13.45
C ILE A 181 4.37 -15.69 -14.86
N ILE A 182 4.93 -14.59 -15.37
CA ILE A 182 5.56 -14.55 -16.69
C ILE A 182 6.82 -15.42 -16.72
N ILE A 183 7.65 -15.36 -15.67
CA ILE A 183 8.87 -16.17 -15.55
C ILE A 183 8.50 -17.66 -15.52
N MET A 184 7.56 -18.05 -14.66
CA MET A 184 7.07 -19.44 -14.55
C MET A 184 6.55 -19.99 -15.89
N ARG A 185 5.87 -19.15 -16.67
CA ARG A 185 5.35 -19.54 -17.99
C ARG A 185 6.46 -19.80 -19.00
N LYS A 186 7.48 -18.92 -19.06
CA LYS A 186 8.66 -19.10 -19.92
C LYS A 186 9.42 -20.39 -19.60
N GLU A 187 9.67 -20.66 -18.32
CA GLU A 187 10.35 -21.90 -17.92
C GLU A 187 9.59 -23.17 -18.35
N LYS A 188 8.26 -23.13 -18.29
CA LYS A 188 7.41 -24.24 -18.73
C LYS A 188 7.53 -24.46 -20.25
N GLU A 189 7.55 -23.39 -21.03
CA GLU A 189 7.73 -23.44 -22.49
C GLU A 189 9.13 -23.95 -22.86
N GLU A 190 10.18 -23.50 -22.16
CA GLU A 190 11.55 -24.00 -22.36
C GLU A 190 11.67 -25.50 -22.03
N LYS A 191 11.06 -25.96 -20.94
CA LYS A 191 11.00 -27.39 -20.59
C LYS A 191 10.29 -28.22 -21.67
N GLN A 192 9.22 -27.70 -22.25
CA GLN A 192 8.52 -28.38 -23.36
C GLN A 192 9.37 -28.42 -24.63
N LEU A 193 10.04 -27.32 -24.96
CA LEU A 193 10.93 -27.25 -26.11
C LEU A 193 12.11 -28.21 -25.96
N ALA A 194 12.69 -28.32 -24.77
CA ALA A 194 13.76 -29.26 -24.46
C ALA A 194 13.31 -30.73 -24.67
N LYS A 195 12.10 -31.09 -24.19
CA LYS A 195 11.52 -32.43 -24.44
C LYS A 195 11.33 -32.70 -25.92
N LYS A 196 10.85 -31.70 -26.69
CA LYS A 196 10.66 -31.85 -28.13
C LYS A 196 11.99 -32.11 -28.86
N LYS A 197 13.04 -31.35 -28.52
CA LYS A 197 14.40 -31.57 -29.06
C LYS A 197 14.94 -32.96 -28.72
N GLN A 198 14.71 -33.46 -27.51
CA GLN A 198 15.10 -34.82 -27.13
C GLN A 198 14.36 -35.88 -27.97
N MET A 199 13.07 -35.68 -28.24
CA MET A 199 12.31 -36.56 -29.14
C MET A 199 12.87 -36.52 -30.58
N GLU A 200 13.15 -35.34 -31.11
CA GLU A 200 13.74 -35.19 -32.45
C GLU A 200 15.10 -35.89 -32.56
N ALA A 201 15.96 -35.76 -31.54
CA ALA A 201 17.24 -36.47 -31.48
C ALA A 201 17.07 -38.00 -31.39
N ALA A 202 16.05 -38.49 -30.68
CA ALA A 202 15.73 -39.91 -30.63
C ALA A 202 15.22 -40.45 -31.96
N ILE A 203 14.40 -39.66 -32.68
CA ILE A 203 13.90 -40.00 -34.02
C ILE A 203 15.04 -40.01 -35.03
N ALA A 204 15.97 -39.05 -34.97
CA ALA A 204 17.14 -39.03 -35.84
C ALA A 204 18.04 -40.27 -35.65
N ASN A 205 18.12 -40.79 -34.41
CA ASN A 205 18.85 -42.02 -34.09
C ASN A 205 18.04 -43.31 -34.29
N MET A 206 16.80 -43.22 -34.77
CA MET A 206 15.88 -44.35 -34.83
C MET A 206 16.37 -45.44 -35.78
N ASP A 207 16.98 -45.08 -36.91
CA ASP A 207 17.47 -46.06 -37.89
C ASP A 207 18.62 -46.91 -37.33
N ASN A 208 19.55 -46.30 -36.58
CA ASN A 208 20.63 -47.02 -35.90
C ASN A 208 20.05 -48.00 -34.86
N ILE A 209 19.04 -47.57 -34.09
CA ILE A 209 18.34 -48.42 -33.13
C ILE A 209 17.64 -49.59 -33.84
N ILE A 210 17.03 -49.36 -35.01
CA ILE A 210 16.36 -50.39 -35.81
C ILE A 210 17.39 -51.39 -36.37
N VAL A 211 18.53 -50.92 -36.88
CA VAL A 211 19.61 -51.78 -37.39
C VAL A 211 20.16 -52.66 -36.27
N ASP A 212 20.53 -52.10 -35.12
CA ASP A 212 21.01 -52.84 -33.96
C ASP A 212 19.98 -53.85 -33.44
N TRP A 213 18.70 -53.51 -33.50
CA TRP A 213 17.63 -54.42 -33.12
C TRP A 213 17.45 -55.57 -34.13
N LYS A 214 17.60 -55.31 -35.43
CA LYS A 214 17.47 -56.31 -36.50
C LYS A 214 18.66 -57.28 -36.55
N THR A 215 19.87 -56.80 -36.22
CA THR A 215 21.10 -57.60 -36.28
C THR A 215 21.29 -58.48 -35.05
N ASP A 216 20.74 -58.10 -33.88
CA ASP A 216 20.87 -58.86 -32.64
C ASP A 216 19.87 -60.05 -32.57
N PRO A 217 20.34 -61.31 -32.63
CA PRO A 217 19.49 -62.49 -32.66
C PRO A 217 18.68 -62.68 -31.37
N LYS A 218 19.23 -62.26 -30.22
CA LYS A 218 18.53 -62.37 -28.92
C LYS A 218 17.35 -61.41 -28.87
N LYS A 219 17.51 -60.18 -29.39
CA LYS A 219 16.43 -59.19 -29.44
C LYS A 219 15.32 -59.57 -30.43
N LYS A 220 15.69 -60.18 -31.56
CA LYS A 220 14.74 -60.75 -32.53
C LYS A 220 13.87 -61.85 -31.89
N GLU A 221 14.48 -62.78 -31.15
CA GLU A 221 13.75 -63.84 -30.45
C GLU A 221 12.78 -63.29 -29.40
N LEU A 222 13.24 -62.29 -28.63
CA LEU A 222 12.46 -61.64 -27.57
C LEU A 222 11.25 -60.88 -28.14
N TYR A 223 11.40 -60.25 -29.30
CA TYR A 223 10.30 -59.62 -30.03
C TYR A 223 9.27 -60.63 -30.53
N MET A 224 9.71 -61.74 -31.12
CA MET A 224 8.80 -62.80 -31.58
C MET A 224 8.02 -63.41 -30.41
N LYS A 225 8.65 -63.60 -29.24
CA LYS A 225 7.97 -64.00 -27.99
C LYS A 225 6.92 -62.97 -27.56
N ARG A 226 7.23 -61.67 -27.60
CA ARG A 226 6.27 -60.60 -27.28
C ARG A 226 5.10 -60.53 -28.26
N GLN A 227 5.35 -60.68 -29.57
CA GLN A 227 4.29 -60.75 -30.60
C GLN A 227 3.33 -61.92 -30.35
N LYS A 228 3.86 -63.11 -30.02
CA LYS A 228 3.04 -64.28 -29.66
C LYS A 228 2.19 -64.03 -28.41
N ILE A 229 2.75 -63.39 -27.38
CA ILE A 229 2.01 -63.03 -26.16
C ILE A 229 0.91 -62.00 -26.46
N ASN A 230 1.20 -60.98 -27.27
CA ASN A 230 0.22 -59.96 -27.63
C ASN A 230 -0.91 -60.52 -28.52
N ALA A 231 -0.58 -61.42 -29.45
CA ALA A 231 -1.56 -62.14 -30.26
C ALA A 231 -2.45 -63.04 -29.38
N ALA A 232 -1.87 -63.78 -28.43
CA ALA A 232 -2.61 -64.58 -27.47
C ALA A 232 -3.51 -63.74 -26.55
N LYS A 233 -3.03 -62.56 -26.10
CA LYS A 233 -3.83 -61.61 -25.32
C LYS A 233 -4.99 -61.03 -26.14
N LYS A 234 -4.77 -60.66 -27.41
CA LYS A 234 -5.84 -60.24 -28.32
C LYS A 234 -6.89 -61.33 -28.49
N LEU A 235 -6.47 -62.58 -28.74
CA LEU A 235 -7.40 -63.71 -28.89
C LEU A 235 -8.23 -63.97 -27.62
N LYS A 236 -7.64 -63.81 -26.43
CA LYS A 236 -8.35 -63.88 -25.14
C LYS A 236 -9.33 -62.73 -24.87
N ILE A 237 -9.24 -61.63 -25.60
CA ILE A 237 -10.18 -60.50 -25.49
C ILE A 237 -11.40 -60.72 -26.41
N PHE A 238 -11.29 -61.62 -27.40
CA PHE A 238 -12.35 -61.94 -28.37
C PHE A 238 -12.99 -63.33 -28.17
N ALA A 239 -12.62 -64.06 -27.11
CA ALA A 239 -13.21 -65.33 -26.69
C ALA A 239 -13.91 -65.14 -25.33
#